data_AF-A0A0L0UHM1-F1
#
_entry.id   AF-A0A0L0UHM1-F1
#
_cell.length_a   1.000
_cell.length_b   1.000
_cell.length_c   1.000
_cell.angle_alpha   90.00
_cell.angle_beta   90.00
_cell.angle_gamma   90.00
#
_symmetry.space_group_name_H-M   'P 1'
#
loop_
_entity.id
_entity.type
_entity.pdbx_description
1 polymer ?
#
loop_
_entity_poly.entity_id
_entity_poly.type
_entity_poly.pdbx_seq_one_letter_code
_entity_poly.pdbx_strand_id
1 'polypeptide(L)'
;TLPSLKTLDSIFPLVDALLRTTAIAAGVEACRNHPSPAISGSLSIQLFIGAVASSAGGISAQTLSVWEPSWRLNRPIFLQEGTMLAGTDVWSGTLVAAIYGCLTASHPQYPKLIGLLYSADSLNSPLLSSTDAKATAASILTLIYCWRVYN
;
A
#
# COMPACT_ATOMS: atom_id res chain seq x y z
N THR A 1 -20.23 -22.94 19.02
CA THR A 1 -20.50 -22.84 17.58
C THR A 1 -19.38 -22.02 16.97
N LEU A 2 -18.57 -22.61 16.09
CA LEU A 2 -17.50 -21.89 15.41
C LEU A 2 -18.12 -20.85 14.46
N PRO A 3 -17.57 -19.61 14.39
CA PRO A 3 -18.05 -18.61 13.44
C PRO A 3 -17.91 -19.13 12.00
N SER A 4 -18.81 -18.70 11.10
CA SER A 4 -18.77 -19.14 9.71
C SER A 4 -17.44 -18.73 9.05
N LEU A 5 -16.92 -19.57 8.15
CA LEU A 5 -15.66 -19.30 7.42
C LEU A 5 -15.65 -17.91 6.78
N LYS A 6 -16.79 -17.48 6.21
CA LYS A 6 -16.95 -16.13 5.64
C LYS A 6 -16.78 -14.99 6.65
N THR A 7 -17.14 -15.21 7.91
CA THR A 7 -17.00 -14.21 8.97
C THR A 7 -15.54 -14.10 9.42
N LEU A 8 -14.83 -15.23 9.49
CA LEU A 8 -13.39 -15.25 9.73
C LEU A 8 -12.63 -14.59 8.57
N ASP A 9 -13.01 -14.89 7.32
CA ASP A 9 -12.45 -14.30 6.11
C ASP A 9 -12.67 -12.78 6.01
N SER A 10 -13.57 -12.21 6.82
CA SER A 10 -13.80 -10.76 6.89
C SER A 10 -12.97 -10.05 7.96
N ILE A 11 -12.50 -10.78 8.98
CA ILE A 11 -11.72 -10.20 10.11
C ILE A 11 -10.22 -10.20 9.80
N PHE A 12 -9.71 -11.26 9.16
CA PHE A 12 -8.30 -11.35 8.79
C PHE A 12 -7.80 -10.22 7.86
N PRO A 13 -8.59 -9.75 6.87
CA PRO A 13 -8.21 -8.61 6.04
C PRO A 13 -7.98 -7.31 6.80
N LEU A 14 -8.67 -7.09 7.93
CA LEU A 14 -8.51 -5.87 8.73
C LEU A 14 -7.13 -5.85 9.41
N VAL A 15 -6.74 -6.96 10.04
CA VAL A 15 -5.43 -7.08 10.69
C VAL A 15 -4.31 -7.02 9.66
N ASP A 16 -4.47 -7.71 8.53
CA ASP A 16 -3.52 -7.68 7.41
C ASP A 16 -3.36 -6.26 6.84
N ALA A 17 -4.46 -5.54 6.60
CA ALA A 17 -4.44 -4.17 6.11
C ALA A 17 -3.74 -3.21 7.09
N LEU A 18 -3.92 -3.39 8.40
CA LEU A 18 -3.25 -2.59 9.43
C LEU A 18 -1.73 -2.79 9.37
N LEU A 19 -1.27 -4.05 9.36
CA LEU A 19 0.16 -4.40 9.30
C LEU A 19 0.81 -3.93 7.98
N ARG A 20 0.09 -4.07 6.88
CA ARG A 20 0.57 -3.64 5.56
C ARG A 20 0.67 -2.13 5.47
N THR A 21 -0.29 -1.40 6.04
CA THR A 21 -0.26 0.07 6.10
C THR A 21 0.88 0.58 6.96
N THR A 22 1.19 -0.05 8.09
CA THR A 22 2.34 0.36 8.92
C THR A 22 3.66 0.12 8.19
N ALA A 23 3.79 -0.98 7.45
CA ALA A 23 4.95 -1.25 6.61
C ALA A 23 5.10 -0.22 5.48
N ILE A 24 4.01 0.12 4.79
CA ILE A 24 4.01 1.16 3.73
C ILE A 24 4.42 2.52 4.32
N ALA A 25 3.80 2.92 5.43
CA ALA A 25 4.13 4.19 6.07
C ALA A 25 5.60 4.25 6.51
N ALA A 26 6.12 3.17 7.11
CA ALA A 26 7.53 3.08 7.46
C ALA A 26 8.45 3.19 6.23
N GLY A 27 8.07 2.57 5.11
CA GLY A 27 8.79 2.70 3.84
C GLY A 27 8.80 4.13 3.30
N VAL A 28 7.67 4.83 3.34
CA VAL A 28 7.57 6.24 2.91
C VAL A 28 8.43 7.14 3.81
N GLU A 29 8.41 6.95 5.12
CA GLU A 29 9.28 7.68 6.06
C GLU A 29 10.77 7.37 5.83
N ALA A 30 11.11 6.12 5.49
CA ALA A 30 12.47 5.74 5.15
C ALA A 30 12.97 6.43 3.87
N CYS A 31 12.11 6.58 2.85
CA CYS A 31 12.43 7.39 1.67
C CYS A 31 12.69 8.84 2.04
N ARG A 32 11.78 9.43 2.82
CA ARG A 32 11.84 10.84 3.23
C ARG A 32 13.12 11.16 4.01
N ASN A 33 13.52 10.27 4.92
CA ASN A 33 14.71 10.42 5.74
C ASN A 33 15.99 9.86 5.08
N HIS A 34 15.93 9.47 3.81
CA HIS A 34 17.07 8.89 3.12
C HIS A 34 18.19 9.93 2.92
N PRO A 35 19.47 9.59 3.18
CA PRO A 35 20.60 10.51 3.01
C PRO A 35 20.82 11.05 1.58
N SER A 36 20.17 10.44 0.59
CA SER A 36 20.37 10.78 -0.82
C SER A 36 19.22 11.67 -1.28
N PRO A 37 19.49 12.91 -1.75
CA PRO A 37 18.46 13.83 -2.19
C PRO A 37 17.69 13.32 -3.43
N ALA A 38 18.31 12.43 -4.21
CA ALA A 38 17.66 11.77 -5.34
C ALA A 38 16.54 10.81 -4.90
N ILE A 39 16.61 10.28 -3.68
CA ILE A 39 15.62 9.34 -3.12
C ILE A 39 14.58 10.09 -2.29
N SER A 40 15.03 11.00 -1.41
CA SER A 40 14.12 11.76 -0.55
C SER A 40 13.24 12.74 -1.34
N GLY A 41 13.76 13.29 -2.44
CA GLY A 41 13.02 14.17 -3.36
C GLY A 41 12.32 13.46 -4.52
N SER A 42 12.15 12.13 -4.47
CA SER A 42 11.51 11.37 -5.54
C SER A 42 10.16 10.79 -5.12
N LEU A 43 9.10 11.38 -5.65
CA LEU A 43 7.74 10.89 -5.45
C LEU A 43 7.53 9.49 -6.04
N SER A 44 8.16 9.18 -7.19
CA SER A 44 8.03 7.87 -7.81
C SER A 44 8.60 6.76 -6.93
N ILE A 45 9.69 7.03 -6.19
CA ILE A 45 10.28 6.06 -5.27
C ILE A 45 9.37 5.82 -4.06
N GLN A 46 8.73 6.87 -3.51
CA GLN A 46 7.75 6.69 -2.44
C GLN A 46 6.56 5.82 -2.88
N LEU A 47 6.04 6.04 -4.08
CA LEU A 47 4.96 5.24 -4.66
C LEU A 47 5.38 3.78 -4.94
N PHE A 48 6.61 3.59 -5.43
CA PHE A 48 7.17 2.28 -5.71
C PHE A 48 7.39 1.49 -4.42
N ILE A 49 7.91 2.13 -3.36
CA ILE A 49 8.08 1.49 -2.06
C ILE A 49 6.74 1.11 -1.43
N GLY A 50 5.68 1.90 -1.66
CA GLY A 50 4.32 1.52 -1.32
C GLY A 50 3.85 0.21 -1.96
N ALA A 51 4.04 0.07 -3.27
CA ALA A 51 3.76 -1.16 -3.99
C ALA A 51 4.56 -2.34 -3.43
N VAL A 52 5.88 -2.17 -3.29
CA VAL A 52 6.79 -3.24 -2.82
C VAL A 52 6.46 -3.66 -1.39
N ALA A 53 6.29 -2.71 -0.46
CA ALA A 53 5.94 -3.01 0.93
C ALA A 53 4.61 -3.75 1.06
N SER A 54 3.68 -3.50 0.14
CA SER A 54 2.38 -4.16 0.07
C SER A 54 2.46 -5.59 -0.48
N SER A 55 3.17 -5.79 -1.59
CA SER A 55 3.06 -7.02 -2.40
C SER A 55 4.29 -7.94 -2.37
N ALA A 56 5.44 -7.50 -1.84
CA ALA A 56 6.69 -8.27 -1.93
C ALA A 56 6.60 -9.66 -1.30
N GLY A 57 5.88 -9.82 -0.19
CA GLY A 57 5.71 -11.11 0.46
C GLY A 57 4.95 -12.11 -0.41
N GLY A 58 3.80 -11.72 -0.95
CA GLY A 58 2.98 -12.58 -1.81
C GLY A 58 3.68 -12.91 -3.12
N ILE A 59 4.28 -11.91 -3.77
CA ILE A 59 5.00 -12.09 -5.04
C ILE A 59 6.22 -12.99 -4.87
N SER A 60 7.00 -12.82 -3.80
CA SER A 60 8.20 -13.64 -3.56
C SER A 60 7.85 -15.10 -3.25
N ALA A 61 6.81 -15.33 -2.44
CA ALA A 61 6.34 -16.66 -2.12
C ALA A 61 5.77 -17.40 -3.36
N GLN A 62 5.07 -16.69 -4.26
CA GLN A 62 4.64 -17.22 -5.56
C GLN A 62 5.82 -17.51 -6.48
N THR A 63 6.74 -16.56 -6.58
CA THR A 63 7.91 -16.67 -7.47
C THR A 63 8.78 -17.85 -7.07
N LEU A 64 8.86 -18.20 -5.79
CA LEU A 64 9.61 -19.35 -5.29
C LEU A 64 8.77 -20.65 -5.20
N SER A 65 7.47 -20.59 -5.52
CA SER A 65 6.51 -21.69 -5.39
C SER A 65 6.56 -22.32 -3.99
N VAL A 66 6.66 -21.49 -2.94
CA VAL A 66 6.88 -21.96 -1.55
C VAL A 66 5.69 -22.76 -1.01
N TRP A 67 4.50 -22.52 -1.56
CA TRP A 67 3.28 -23.25 -1.20
C TRP A 67 3.12 -24.57 -1.95
N GLU A 68 3.98 -24.84 -2.93
CA GLU A 68 4.01 -26.11 -3.64
C GLU A 68 4.96 -27.10 -2.96
N PRO A 69 4.74 -28.42 -3.12
CA PRO A 69 5.64 -29.44 -2.58
C PRO A 69 7.07 -29.36 -3.11
N SER A 70 7.28 -28.70 -4.25
CA SER A 70 8.60 -28.48 -4.84
C SER A 70 8.83 -27.00 -5.10
N TRP A 71 9.93 -26.46 -4.57
CA TRP A 71 10.31 -25.08 -4.78
C TRP A 71 10.80 -24.89 -6.22
N ARG A 72 10.20 -23.94 -6.92
CA ARG A 72 10.51 -23.65 -8.33
C ARG A 72 10.42 -22.16 -8.56
N LEU A 73 11.29 -21.66 -9.44
CA LEU A 73 11.19 -20.30 -9.95
C LEU A 73 10.03 -20.22 -10.94
N ASN A 74 8.96 -19.56 -10.53
CA ASN A 74 7.78 -19.32 -11.34
C ASN A 74 7.67 -17.84 -11.71
N ARG A 75 6.92 -17.54 -12.77
CA ARG A 75 6.62 -16.17 -13.18
C ARG A 75 5.67 -15.54 -12.14
N PRO A 76 5.86 -14.29 -11.71
CA PRO A 76 4.98 -13.68 -10.72
C PRO A 76 3.56 -13.46 -11.28
N ILE A 77 2.54 -13.58 -10.42
CA ILE A 77 1.11 -13.63 -10.82
C ILE A 77 0.67 -12.41 -11.64
N PHE A 78 1.16 -11.22 -11.32
CA PHE A 78 0.83 -10.01 -12.08
C PHE A 78 1.31 -10.05 -13.54
N LEU A 79 2.28 -10.92 -13.87
CA LEU A 79 2.72 -11.20 -15.25
C LEU A 79 2.11 -12.48 -15.84
N GLN A 80 1.48 -13.33 -15.02
CA GLN A 80 0.86 -14.58 -15.47
C GLN A 80 -0.60 -14.38 -15.86
N GLU A 81 -1.39 -13.75 -14.99
CA GLU A 81 -2.85 -13.74 -15.16
C GLU A 81 -3.38 -12.55 -15.95
N GLY A 82 -2.57 -11.51 -16.19
CA GLY A 82 -2.95 -10.33 -16.98
C GLY A 82 -4.19 -9.57 -16.47
N THR A 83 -4.78 -10.01 -15.34
CA THR A 83 -5.97 -9.43 -14.74
C THR A 83 -5.59 -8.34 -13.74
N MET A 84 -6.35 -7.24 -13.71
CA MET A 84 -6.12 -6.18 -12.72
C MET A 84 -6.26 -6.68 -11.27
N LEU A 85 -7.04 -7.75 -11.07
CA LEU A 85 -7.23 -8.41 -9.78
C LEU A 85 -5.92 -9.03 -9.24
N ALA A 86 -5.12 -9.65 -10.11
CA ALA A 86 -3.80 -10.18 -9.78
C ALA A 86 -2.81 -9.08 -9.35
N GLY A 87 -3.01 -7.85 -9.82
CA GLY A 87 -2.20 -6.67 -9.44
C GLY A 87 -2.76 -5.88 -8.24
N THR A 88 -3.88 -6.29 -7.65
CA THR A 88 -4.58 -5.50 -6.61
C THR A 88 -3.65 -5.12 -5.47
N ASP A 89 -2.79 -6.04 -5.00
CA ASP A 89 -1.87 -5.78 -3.90
C ASP A 89 -0.78 -4.74 -4.25
N VAL A 90 -0.35 -4.70 -5.50
CA VAL A 90 0.62 -3.73 -6.00
C VAL A 90 -0.03 -2.35 -6.08
N TRP A 91 -1.19 -2.27 -6.73
CA TRP A 91 -1.91 -1.02 -6.96
C TRP A 91 -2.49 -0.44 -5.67
N SER A 92 -3.02 -1.27 -4.77
CA SER A 92 -3.51 -0.83 -3.46
C SER A 92 -2.37 -0.29 -2.60
N GLY A 93 -1.19 -0.91 -2.65
CA GLY A 93 0.02 -0.43 -1.97
C GLY A 93 0.46 0.94 -2.45
N THR A 94 0.51 1.14 -3.78
CA THR A 94 0.82 2.45 -4.37
C THR A 94 -0.21 3.51 -3.99
N LEU A 95 -1.51 3.18 -4.06
CA LEU A 95 -2.58 4.10 -3.69
C LEU A 95 -2.49 4.50 -2.21
N VAL A 96 -2.27 3.53 -1.32
CA VAL A 96 -2.12 3.78 0.12
C VAL A 96 -0.90 4.64 0.42
N ALA A 97 0.22 4.42 -0.26
CA ALA A 97 1.40 5.28 -0.14
C ALA A 97 1.13 6.71 -0.62
N ALA A 98 0.39 6.89 -1.72
CA ALA A 98 -0.02 8.20 -2.20
C ALA A 98 -0.91 8.92 -1.18
N ILE A 99 -1.91 8.22 -0.62
CA ILE A 99 -2.83 8.79 0.38
C ILE A 99 -2.07 9.16 1.65
N TYR A 100 -1.26 8.25 2.19
CA TYR A 100 -0.42 8.54 3.36
C TYR A 100 0.52 9.73 3.08
N GLY A 101 1.17 9.77 1.91
CA GLY A 101 2.05 10.86 1.50
C GLY A 101 1.33 12.20 1.34
N CYS A 102 0.10 12.21 0.81
CA CYS A 102 -0.78 13.37 0.74
C CYS A 102 -1.15 13.89 2.13
N LEU A 103 -1.58 13.01 3.03
CA LEU A 103 -2.06 13.38 4.36
C LEU A 103 -0.92 13.88 5.27
N THR A 104 0.30 13.36 5.08
CA THR A 104 1.49 13.73 5.86
C THR A 104 2.36 14.80 5.19
N ALA A 105 1.97 15.28 4.00
CA ALA A 105 2.77 16.18 3.16
C ALA A 105 4.22 15.69 2.98
N SER A 106 4.39 14.37 2.77
CA SER A 106 5.71 13.71 2.70
C SER A 106 6.58 14.17 1.53
N HIS A 107 5.98 14.75 0.48
CA HIS A 107 6.68 15.26 -0.69
C HIS A 107 6.07 16.60 -1.15
N PRO A 108 6.86 17.59 -1.57
CA PRO A 108 6.38 18.92 -1.99
C PRO A 108 5.46 18.92 -3.23
N GLN A 109 5.35 17.79 -3.94
CA GLN A 109 4.41 17.63 -5.05
C GLN A 109 2.98 17.25 -4.60
N TYR A 110 2.81 16.64 -3.42
CA TYR A 110 1.47 16.27 -2.95
C TYR A 110 0.59 17.50 -2.61
N PRO A 111 1.08 18.54 -1.92
CA PRO A 111 0.32 19.78 -1.72
C PRO A 111 -0.07 20.47 -3.02
N LYS A 112 0.79 20.40 -4.05
CA LYS A 112 0.50 20.94 -5.39
C LYS A 112 -0.63 20.19 -6.08
N LEU A 113 -0.65 18.85 -5.95
CA LEU A 113 -1.72 18.01 -6.48
C LEU A 113 -3.06 18.29 -5.77
N ILE A 114 -3.03 18.42 -4.44
CA ILE A 114 -4.22 18.75 -3.63
C ILE A 114 -4.73 20.14 -3.98
N GLY A 115 -3.84 21.14 -4.10
CA GLY A 115 -4.20 22.50 -4.50
C GLY A 115 -4.83 22.56 -5.90
N LEU A 116 -4.37 21.71 -6.84
CA LEU A 116 -4.98 21.58 -8.16
C LEU A 116 -6.39 20.97 -8.11
N LEU A 117 -6.61 19.97 -7.26
CA LEU A 117 -7.89 19.24 -7.18
C LEU A 117 -8.95 19.98 -6.37
N TYR A 118 -8.54 20.72 -5.33
CA TYR A 118 -9.46 21.31 -4.36
C TYR A 118 -9.53 22.85 -4.40
N SER A 119 -8.75 23.52 -5.28
CA SER A 119 -8.59 24.99 -5.27
C SER A 119 -8.33 25.56 -3.87
N ALA A 120 -7.70 24.75 -3.01
CA ALA A 120 -7.39 25.10 -1.64
C ALA A 120 -5.98 25.67 -1.59
N ASP A 121 -5.82 26.80 -0.90
CA ASP A 121 -4.54 27.48 -0.71
C ASP A 121 -3.49 26.47 -0.21
N SER A 122 -2.32 26.47 -0.85
CA SER A 122 -1.31 25.41 -0.75
C SER A 122 -0.98 25.04 0.71
N LEU A 123 -1.53 23.93 1.17
CA LEU A 123 -1.26 23.38 2.51
C LEU A 123 0.16 22.80 2.55
N ASN A 124 1.12 23.65 2.91
CA ASN A 124 2.51 23.23 3.16
C ASN A 124 2.67 22.48 4.50
N SER A 125 1.59 22.31 5.26
CA SER A 125 1.55 21.61 6.54
C SER A 125 0.89 20.23 6.39
N PRO A 126 1.33 19.23 7.16
CA PRO A 126 0.63 17.94 7.23
C PRO A 126 -0.84 18.16 7.63
N LEU A 127 -1.75 17.52 6.89
CA LEU A 127 -3.20 17.60 7.12
C LEU A 127 -3.63 16.80 8.36
N LEU A 128 -2.94 15.69 8.61
CA LEU A 128 -3.24 14.74 9.69
C LEU A 128 -1.94 14.33 10.39
N SER A 129 -2.07 13.92 11.66
CA SER A 129 -0.98 13.26 12.38
C SER A 129 -0.60 11.95 11.69
N SER A 130 0.65 11.50 11.83
CA SER A 130 1.11 10.22 11.24
C SER A 130 0.23 9.04 11.67
N THR A 131 -0.28 9.06 12.91
CA THR A 131 -1.19 8.01 13.42
C THR A 131 -2.53 8.05 12.70
N ASP A 132 -3.13 9.22 12.54
CA ASP A 132 -4.44 9.37 11.91
C ASP A 132 -4.36 9.08 10.41
N ALA A 133 -3.28 9.51 9.75
CA ALA A 133 -3.01 9.21 8.35
C ALA A 133 -2.87 7.69 8.11
N LYS A 134 -2.22 6.96 9.04
CA LYS A 134 -2.16 5.48 9.00
C LYS A 134 -3.54 4.86 9.21
N ALA A 135 -4.35 5.38 10.12
CA ALA A 135 -5.69 4.87 10.37
C ALA A 135 -6.61 5.03 9.14
N THR A 136 -6.56 6.20 8.48
CA THR A 136 -7.30 6.45 7.24
C THR A 136 -6.83 5.53 6.11
N ALA A 137 -5.51 5.42 5.92
CA ALA A 137 -4.91 4.53 4.94
C ALA A 137 -5.29 3.04 5.17
N ALA A 138 -5.24 2.58 6.42
CA ALA A 138 -5.60 1.22 6.79
C ALA A 138 -7.09 0.94 6.55
N SER A 139 -7.96 1.92 6.81
CA SER A 139 -9.39 1.80 6.54
C SER A 139 -9.67 1.62 5.04
N ILE A 140 -8.98 2.38 4.19
CA ILE A 140 -9.10 2.27 2.73
C ILE A 140 -8.58 0.92 2.24
N LEU A 141 -7.42 0.48 2.72
CA LEU A 141 -6.86 -0.82 2.34
C LEU A 141 -7.76 -1.99 2.79
N THR A 142 -8.36 -1.88 3.98
CA THR A 142 -9.33 -2.87 4.48
C THR A 142 -10.54 -2.95 3.55
N LEU A 143 -11.08 -1.81 3.10
CA LEU A 143 -12.20 -1.80 2.14
C LEU A 143 -11.83 -2.48 0.81
N ILE A 144 -10.62 -2.25 0.30
CA ILE A 144 -10.13 -2.89 -0.92
C ILE A 144 -10.03 -4.42 -0.75
N TYR A 145 -9.50 -4.89 0.38
CA TYR A 145 -9.40 -6.34 0.63
C TYR A 145 -10.74 -6.99 0.93
N CYS A 146 -11.63 -6.32 1.66
CA CYS A 146 -13.00 -6.78 1.80
C CYS A 146 -13.67 -6.90 0.43
N TRP A 147 -13.54 -5.91 -0.44
CA TRP A 147 -14.09 -5.97 -1.80
C TRP A 147 -13.53 -7.14 -2.62
N ARG A 148 -12.23 -7.42 -2.49
CA ARG A 148 -11.57 -8.58 -3.13
C ARG A 148 -12.10 -9.92 -2.64
N VAL A 149 -12.52 -10.04 -1.38
CA VAL A 149 -13.11 -11.30 -0.86
C VAL A 149 -14.45 -11.62 -1.55
N TYR A 150 -15.17 -10.61 -2.04
CA TYR A 150 -16.50 -10.77 -2.64
C TYR A 150 -16.52 -10.88 -4.18
N ASN A 151 -15.39 -10.67 -4.87
CA ASN A 151 -15.28 -10.75 -6.34
C ASN A 151 -14.23 -11.77 -6.76
#